data_AF-A0A357AN21-F1
#
_entry.id   AF-A0A357AN21-F1
#
_cell.length_a   1.000
_cell.length_b   1.000
_cell.length_c   1.000
_cell.angle_alpha   90.00
_cell.angle_beta   90.00
_cell.angle_gamma   90.00
#
_symmetry.space_group_name_H-M   'P 1'
#
loop_
_entity.id
_entity.type
_entity.pdbx_description
1 polymer ?
#
loop_
_entity_poly.entity_id
_entity_poly.type
_entity_poly.pdbx_seq_one_letter_code
_entity_poly.pdbx_strand_id
1 'polypeptide(L)'
;MDEKNITSKLRAIVNIAAKRFIGLNKGSKILLSIGAVVFFIFLVIALALNVLFMADILRFSGQVKMIEWLVLYSFKFWIVLFSGAIIMDIFKNR
;
A
#
# COMPACT_ATOMS: atom_id res chain seq x y z
N MET A 1 31.23 1.28 13.36
CA MET A 1 30.85 2.62 12.87
C MET A 1 29.54 2.48 12.09
N ASP A 2 28.53 3.32 12.39
CA ASP A 2 27.34 3.65 11.56
C ASP A 2 25.94 3.00 11.68
N GLU A 3 25.60 2.14 12.66
CA GLU A 3 24.18 1.80 12.88
C GLU A 3 23.32 3.01 13.28
N LYS A 4 23.91 3.91 14.08
CA LYS A 4 23.28 5.16 14.57
C LYS A 4 23.04 6.19 13.45
N ASN A 5 23.77 6.07 12.34
CA ASN A 5 23.72 7.01 11.21
C ASN A 5 22.73 6.55 10.13
N ILE A 6 22.56 5.22 9.99
CA ILE A 6 21.50 4.65 9.13
C ILE A 6 20.12 4.94 9.74
N THR A 7 19.96 4.78 11.05
CA THR A 7 18.70 5.11 11.74
C THR A 7 18.39 6.60 11.72
N SER A 8 19.39 7.48 11.81
CA SER A 8 19.17 8.94 11.71
C SER A 8 18.76 9.35 10.30
N LYS A 9 19.38 8.79 9.26
CA LYS A 9 19.00 9.01 7.86
C LYS A 9 17.61 8.49 7.54
N LEU A 10 17.27 7.28 7.99
CA LEU A 10 15.92 6.73 7.83
C LEU A 10 14.88 7.62 8.53
N ARG A 11 15.16 8.06 9.76
CA ARG A 11 14.27 8.95 10.51
C ARG A 11 14.11 10.30 9.80
N ALA A 12 15.17 10.84 9.19
CA ALA A 12 15.09 12.08 8.41
C ALA A 12 14.23 11.93 7.15
N ILE A 13 14.38 10.82 6.40
CA ILE A 13 13.57 10.52 5.22
C ILE A 13 12.09 10.35 5.60
N VAL A 14 11.82 9.61 6.68
CA VAL A 14 10.46 9.46 7.23
C VAL A 14 9.89 10.81 7.64
N ASN A 15 10.66 11.70 8.26
CA ASN A 15 10.20 13.03 8.65
C ASN A 15 9.88 13.92 7.44
N ILE A 16 10.67 13.82 6.37
CA ILE A 16 10.43 14.54 5.12
C ILE A 16 9.15 14.03 4.44
N ALA A 17 8.98 12.71 4.37
CA ALA A 17 7.77 12.09 3.85
C ALA A 17 6.55 12.45 4.70
N ALA A 18 6.66 12.40 6.03
CA ALA A 18 5.60 12.76 6.96
C ALA A 18 5.20 14.24 6.83
N LYS A 19 6.16 15.17 6.68
CA LYS A 19 5.85 16.58 6.43
C LYS A 19 5.12 16.79 5.11
N ARG A 20 5.52 16.10 4.03
CA ARG A 20 4.79 16.12 2.75
C ARG A 20 3.38 15.53 2.90
N PHE A 21 3.24 14.44 3.67
CA PHE A 21 1.94 13.84 4.01
C PHE A 21 1.04 14.76 4.81
N ILE A 22 1.59 15.58 5.70
CA ILE A 22 0.82 16.54 6.49
C ILE A 22 0.37 17.72 5.59
N GLY A 23 1.23 18.15 4.66
CA GLY A 23 0.95 19.23 3.69
C GLY A 23 0.01 18.87 2.54
N LEU A 24 -0.29 17.58 2.33
CA LEU A 24 -1.23 17.12 1.31
C LEU A 24 -2.64 17.70 1.52
N ASN A 25 -3.23 18.19 0.44
CA ASN A 25 -4.60 18.71 0.41
C ASN A 25 -5.61 17.66 0.89
N LYS A 26 -6.71 18.11 1.51
CA LYS A 26 -7.76 17.23 2.11
C LYS A 26 -8.24 16.15 1.13
N GLY A 27 -8.44 16.48 -0.15
CA GLY A 27 -8.88 15.53 -1.17
C GLY A 27 -7.86 14.41 -1.43
N SER A 28 -6.59 14.75 -1.54
CA SER A 28 -5.51 13.80 -1.76
C SER A 28 -5.26 12.92 -0.53
N LYS A 29 -5.40 13.47 0.69
CA LYS A 29 -5.40 12.69 1.94
C LYS A 29 -6.53 11.67 2.00
N ILE A 30 -7.75 12.08 1.64
CA ILE A 30 -8.90 11.18 1.61
C ILE A 30 -8.68 10.07 0.58
N LEU A 31 -8.20 10.41 -0.61
CA LEU A 31 -7.92 9.43 -1.67
C LEU A 31 -6.85 8.42 -1.25
N LEU A 32 -5.77 8.88 -0.60
CA LEU A 32 -4.74 7.99 -0.06
C LEU A 32 -5.27 7.10 1.08
N SER A 33 -6.11 7.64 1.96
CA SER A 33 -6.72 6.88 3.05
C SER A 33 -7.65 5.79 2.51
N ILE A 34 -8.53 6.12 1.55
CA ILE A 34 -9.40 5.15 0.88
C ILE A 34 -8.57 4.09 0.17
N GLY A 35 -7.53 4.50 -0.59
CA GLY A 35 -6.64 3.56 -1.25
C GLY A 35 -5.93 2.61 -0.28
N ALA A 36 -5.46 3.13 0.86
CA ALA A 36 -4.84 2.32 1.91
C ALA A 36 -5.83 1.33 2.54
N VAL A 37 -7.06 1.76 2.86
CA VAL A 37 -8.10 0.88 3.42
C VAL A 37 -8.48 -0.21 2.43
N VAL A 38 -8.71 0.13 1.16
CA VAL A 38 -9.05 -0.84 0.11
C VAL A 38 -7.92 -1.86 -0.07
N PHE A 39 -6.66 -1.41 -0.13
CA PHE A 39 -5.51 -2.30 -0.22
C PHE A 39 -5.37 -3.22 1.00
N PHE A 40 -5.63 -2.70 2.20
CA PHE A 40 -5.62 -3.50 3.42
C PHE A 40 -6.69 -4.59 3.39
N ILE A 41 -7.90 -4.29 2.92
CA ILE A 41 -8.97 -5.28 2.75
C ILE A 41 -8.53 -6.40 1.79
N PHE A 42 -7.93 -6.05 0.65
CA PHE A 42 -7.41 -7.05 -0.29
C PHE A 42 -6.31 -7.92 0.31
N LEU A 43 -5.43 -7.36 1.15
CA LEU A 43 -4.42 -8.14 1.87
C LEU A 43 -5.04 -9.11 2.87
N VAL A 44 -6.05 -8.69 3.62
CA VAL A 44 -6.78 -9.57 4.56
C VAL A 44 -7.47 -10.71 3.82
N ILE A 45 -8.07 -10.43 2.66
CA ILE A 45 -8.69 -11.45 1.81
C ILE A 45 -7.64 -12.43 1.28
N ALA A 46 -6.49 -11.94 0.81
CA ALA A 46 -5.39 -12.78 0.34
C ALA A 46 -4.87 -13.70 1.45
N LEU A 47 -4.74 -13.17 2.67
CA LEU A 47 -4.31 -13.93 3.84
C LEU A 47 -5.35 -15.00 4.22
N ALA A 48 -6.64 -14.65 4.23
CA ALA A 48 -7.72 -15.59 4.53
C ALA A 48 -7.76 -16.73 3.51
N LEU A 49 -7.63 -16.42 2.22
CA LEU A 49 -7.50 -17.42 1.15
C LEU A 49 -6.30 -18.35 1.38
N ASN A 50 -5.16 -17.80 1.78
CA ASN A 50 -3.97 -18.59 2.06
C ASN A 50 -4.20 -19.59 3.21
N VAL A 51 -4.81 -19.12 4.31
CA VAL A 51 -5.17 -19.98 5.45
C VAL A 51 -6.17 -21.07 5.05
N LEU A 52 -7.19 -20.73 4.27
CA LEU A 52 -8.20 -21.69 3.78
C LEU A 52 -7.60 -22.76 2.87
N PHE A 53 -6.61 -22.40 2.04
CA PHE A 53 -5.87 -23.35 1.21
C PHE A 53 -4.92 -24.22 2.03
N MET A 54 -4.23 -23.65 3.03
CA MET A 54 -3.38 -24.42 3.95
C MET A 54 -4.17 -25.45 4.77
N ALA A 55 -5.40 -25.09 5.17
CA ALA A 55 -6.31 -25.98 5.89
C ALA A 55 -6.99 -27.03 5.00
N ASP A 56 -6.68 -27.06 3.70
CA ASP A 56 -7.27 -27.95 2.68
C ASP A 56 -8.80 -27.83 2.56
N ILE A 57 -9.38 -26.72 3.05
CA ILE A 57 -10.82 -26.44 3.04
C ILE A 57 -11.30 -26.10 1.62
N LEU A 58 -10.46 -25.42 0.84
CA LEU A 58 -10.72 -25.08 -0.55
C LEU A 58 -9.63 -25.69 -1.44
N ARG A 59 -10.01 -26.60 -2.33
CA ARG A 59 -9.09 -27.23 -3.29
C ARG A 59 -9.40 -26.80 -4.71
N PHE A 60 -8.59 -25.89 -5.24
CA PHE A 60 -8.58 -25.54 -6.66
C PHE A 60 -7.24 -25.86 -7.32
N SER A 61 -7.24 -26.16 -8.61
CA SER A 61 -5.99 -26.21 -9.40
C SER A 61 -5.48 -24.78 -9.58
N GLY A 62 -4.26 -24.49 -9.12
CA GLY A 62 -3.64 -23.17 -9.31
C GLY A 62 -3.88 -22.14 -8.18
N GLN A 63 -4.21 -22.60 -6.97
CA GLN A 63 -4.37 -21.77 -5.76
C GLN A 63 -3.27 -20.72 -5.57
N VAL A 64 -2.01 -21.13 -5.74
CA VAL A 64 -0.83 -20.25 -5.58
C VAL A 64 -0.87 -19.11 -6.60
N LYS A 65 -1.16 -19.42 -7.88
CA LYS A 65 -1.30 -18.39 -8.92
C LYS A 65 -2.47 -17.46 -8.63
N MET A 66 -3.58 -17.96 -8.09
CA MET A 66 -4.73 -17.11 -7.77
C MET A 66 -4.38 -16.06 -6.68
N ILE A 67 -3.70 -16.49 -5.61
CA ILE A 67 -3.22 -15.58 -4.57
C ILE A 67 -2.19 -14.59 -5.14
N GLU A 68 -1.23 -15.08 -5.93
CA GLU A 68 -0.21 -14.25 -6.56
C GLU A 68 -0.83 -13.14 -7.41
N TRP A 69 -1.81 -13.48 -8.24
CA TRP A 69 -2.54 -12.51 -9.05
C TRP A 69 -3.31 -11.53 -8.17
N LEU A 70 -4.01 -12.01 -7.15
CA LEU A 70 -4.78 -11.13 -6.26
C LEU A 70 -3.88 -10.10 -5.56
N VAL A 71 -2.70 -10.52 -5.08
CA VAL A 71 -1.72 -9.63 -4.45
C VAL A 71 -1.11 -8.67 -5.48
N LEU A 72 -0.67 -9.16 -6.64
CA LEU A 72 -0.05 -8.33 -7.68
C LEU A 72 -1.00 -7.26 -8.21
N TYR A 73 -2.25 -7.61 -8.49
CA TYR A 73 -3.24 -6.66 -9.01
C TYR A 73 -3.64 -5.65 -7.94
N SER A 74 -3.81 -6.08 -6.69
CA SER A 74 -4.10 -5.16 -5.58
C SER A 74 -2.96 -4.16 -5.38
N PHE A 75 -1.71 -4.62 -5.47
CA PHE A 75 -0.54 -3.75 -5.35
C PHE A 75 -0.42 -2.75 -6.51
N LYS A 76 -0.64 -3.21 -7.76
CA LYS A 76 -0.68 -2.33 -8.93
C LYS A 76 -1.77 -1.26 -8.80
N PHE A 77 -2.96 -1.66 -8.39
CA PHE A 77 -4.07 -0.74 -8.15
C PHE A 77 -3.71 0.31 -7.09
N TRP A 78 -3.09 -0.12 -5.99
CA TRP A 78 -2.64 0.79 -4.93
C TRP A 78 -1.60 1.80 -5.42
N ILE A 79 -0.62 1.38 -6.23
CA ILE A 79 0.37 2.29 -6.83
C ILE A 79 -0.31 3.34 -7.71
N VAL A 80 -1.26 2.93 -8.56
CA VAL A 80 -1.98 3.86 -9.45
C VAL A 80 -2.76 4.90 -8.65
N LEU A 81 -3.46 4.47 -7.59
CA LEU A 81 -4.17 5.38 -6.69
C LEU A 81 -3.21 6.33 -5.97
N PHE A 82 -2.08 5.81 -5.49
CA PHE A 82 -1.06 6.59 -4.80
C PHE A 82 -0.47 7.67 -5.71
N SER A 83 -0.08 7.30 -6.93
CA SER A 83 0.40 8.23 -7.95
C SER A 83 -0.68 9.26 -8.33
N GLY A 84 -1.93 8.83 -8.52
CA GLY A 84 -3.06 9.72 -8.81
C GLY A 84 -3.29 10.76 -7.71
N ALA A 85 -3.18 10.36 -6.44
CA ALA A 85 -3.32 11.28 -5.30
C ALA A 85 -2.18 12.31 -5.24
N ILE A 86 -0.94 11.90 -5.55
CA ILE A 86 0.20 12.81 -5.64
C ILE A 86 0.01 13.80 -6.80
N ILE A 87 -0.41 13.32 -7.97
CA ILE A 87 -0.64 14.18 -9.15
C ILE A 87 -1.73 15.22 -8.83
N MET A 88 -2.85 14.82 -8.22
CA MET A 88 -3.90 15.75 -7.80
C MET A 88 -3.39 16.82 -6.83
N ASP A 89 -2.50 16.44 -5.91
CA ASP A 89 -1.91 17.39 -4.96
C ASP A 89 -1.01 18.42 -5.66
N ILE A 90 -0.15 17.95 -6.59
CA ILE A 90 0.74 18.81 -7.39
C ILE A 90 -0.07 19.78 -8.25
N PHE A 91 -1.14 19.32 -8.89
CA PHE A 91 -1.97 20.16 -9.77
C PHE A 91 -2.78 21.21 -9.01
N LYS A 92 -3.22 20.91 -7.78
CA LYS A 92 -4.00 21.85 -6.97
C LYS A 92 -3.15 22.92 -6.26
N ASN A 93 -1.85 22.64 -6.08
CA ASN A 93 -0.92 23.53 -5.40
C ASN A 93 -0.11 24.43 -6.37
N ARG A 94 -0.48 24.45 -7.66
CA ARG A 94 -0.14 25.51 -8.65
C ARG A 94 -1.31 26.46 -8.79
#